data_AF-T1BHV0-F1
#
_entry.id   AF-T1BHV0-F1
#
_cell.length_a   1.000
_cell.length_b   1.000
_cell.length_c   1.000
_cell.angle_alpha   90.00
_cell.angle_beta   90.00
_cell.angle_gamma   90.00
#
_symmetry.space_group_name_H-M   'P 1'
#
loop_
_entity.id
_entity.type
_entity.pdbx_description
1 polymer ?
#
loop_
_entity_poly.entity_id
_entity_poly.type
_entity_poly.pdbx_seq_one_letter_code
_entity_poly.pdbx_strand_id
1 'polypeptide(L)'
;MRAGGKHNDLENVGYTARHHTFFEMLGNFSFGDYFKREAIGFAWAFLTERLQLDPARLWVTVYREDDEAADIWLKEIGVPAERFARMGEKSNFWAMGDTGPCGPCSEIFYDHRGRDPRGDRPGPCDEDGDRFVEIWNLVFMQFDRAADGTLSPLPKPSVDTGMGLERIAAVLQGVHSNYDIDLFRNLIA
;
A
#
# COMPACT_ATOMS: atom_id res chain seq x y z
N MET A 1 -9.98 12.72 3.51
CA MET A 1 -11.19 12.24 4.21
C MET A 1 -11.88 11.22 3.31
N ARG A 2 -12.11 10.00 3.80
CA ARG A 2 -12.82 8.91 3.10
C ARG A 2 -14.17 8.66 3.78
N ALA A 3 -15.15 9.49 3.43
CA ALA A 3 -16.50 9.44 4.00
C ALA A 3 -17.60 9.45 2.92
N GLY A 4 -17.24 9.12 1.67
CA GLY A 4 -18.14 9.07 0.52
C GLY A 4 -17.39 8.91 -0.81
N GLY A 5 -18.10 8.48 -1.86
CA GLY A 5 -17.53 8.24 -3.19
C GLY A 5 -16.90 6.84 -3.33
N LYS A 6 -15.93 6.71 -4.26
CA LYS A 6 -15.29 5.44 -4.61
C LYS A 6 -14.47 4.81 -3.47
N HIS A 7 -13.83 5.64 -2.65
CA HIS A 7 -13.06 5.23 -1.48
C HIS A 7 -13.81 5.66 -0.21
N ASN A 8 -14.73 4.82 0.26
CA ASN A 8 -15.57 5.11 1.43
C ASN A 8 -15.33 4.09 2.54
N ASP A 9 -14.74 4.56 3.64
CA ASP A 9 -14.39 3.73 4.78
C ASP A 9 -15.33 3.95 5.99
N LEU A 10 -16.40 4.75 5.84
CA LEU A 10 -17.26 5.17 6.95
C LEU A 10 -17.84 4.01 7.77
N GLU A 11 -18.33 2.97 7.09
CA GLU A 11 -18.94 1.80 7.74
C GLU A 11 -17.90 0.88 8.43
N ASN A 12 -16.62 1.04 8.11
CA ASN A 12 -15.52 0.22 8.66
C ASN A 12 -14.91 0.82 9.94
N VAL A 13 -15.17 2.10 10.21
CA VAL A 13 -14.63 2.82 11.36
C VAL A 13 -15.22 2.27 12.65
N GLY A 14 -14.36 1.90 13.60
CA GLY A 14 -14.76 1.30 14.87
C GLY A 14 -14.99 -0.22 14.84
N TYR A 15 -15.05 -0.83 13.65
CA TYR A 15 -15.14 -2.30 13.49
C TYR A 15 -13.81 -2.95 13.15
N THR A 16 -12.87 -2.19 12.60
CA THR A 16 -11.53 -2.66 12.22
C THR A 16 -10.46 -1.82 12.92
N ALA A 17 -9.26 -2.38 13.08
CA ALA A 17 -8.16 -1.72 13.77
C ALA A 17 -7.44 -0.64 12.92
N ARG A 18 -7.80 -0.51 11.63
CA ARG A 18 -6.99 0.16 10.59
C ARG A 18 -7.69 1.22 9.73
N HIS A 19 -9.01 1.40 9.87
CA HIS A 19 -9.79 2.31 9.04
C HIS A 19 -10.22 3.57 9.79
N HIS A 20 -10.11 4.71 9.13
CA HIS A 20 -10.51 6.02 9.64
C HIS A 20 -11.21 6.83 8.53
N THR A 21 -12.13 7.73 8.90
CA THR A 21 -12.68 8.71 7.95
C THR A 21 -11.69 9.82 7.65
N PHE A 22 -11.00 10.31 8.67
CA PHE A 22 -9.88 11.24 8.54
C PHE A 22 -8.58 10.52 8.92
N PHE A 23 -7.59 10.61 8.05
CA PHE A 23 -6.27 10.05 8.25
C PHE A 23 -5.26 10.85 7.41
N GLU A 24 -3.99 10.75 7.77
CA GLU A 24 -2.90 11.38 7.05
C GLU A 24 -2.19 10.38 6.13
N MET A 25 -1.97 10.81 4.89
CA MET A 25 -1.26 10.02 3.88
C MET A 25 0.10 10.65 3.60
N LEU A 26 1.15 9.93 3.96
CA LEU A 26 2.53 10.27 3.63
C LEU A 26 2.80 9.84 2.19
N GLY A 27 3.09 10.79 1.32
CA GLY A 27 3.32 10.52 -0.11
C GLY A 27 4.56 11.22 -0.64
N ASN A 28 5.30 10.51 -1.48
CA ASN A 28 6.23 11.10 -2.44
C ASN A 28 5.69 10.93 -3.87
N PHE A 29 5.98 11.92 -4.71
CA PHE A 29 5.45 12.02 -6.06
C PHE A 29 6.58 12.22 -7.06
N SER A 30 6.46 11.60 -8.24
CA SER A 30 7.34 11.83 -9.38
C SER A 30 6.51 12.28 -10.57
N PHE A 31 6.80 13.45 -11.12
CA PHE A 31 6.09 13.99 -12.28
C PHE A 31 6.96 13.90 -13.54
N GLY A 32 7.09 12.69 -14.09
CA GLY A 32 7.92 12.41 -15.25
C GLY A 32 9.42 12.55 -14.99
N ASP A 33 9.86 12.23 -13.77
CA ASP A 33 11.27 12.19 -13.36
C ASP A 33 11.72 10.72 -13.23
N TYR A 34 11.68 10.15 -12.03
CA TYR A 34 11.96 8.74 -11.77
C TYR A 34 10.69 7.88 -11.84
N PHE A 35 10.85 6.56 -11.98
CA PHE A 35 9.72 5.63 -12.13
C PHE A 35 9.85 4.43 -11.19
N LYS A 36 9.48 3.21 -11.64
CA LYS A 36 9.30 2.04 -10.76
C LYS A 36 10.54 1.69 -9.94
N ARG A 37 11.71 1.60 -10.59
CA ARG A 37 12.95 1.15 -9.94
C ARG A 37 13.32 2.03 -8.76
N GLU A 38 13.40 3.34 -8.99
CA GLU A 38 13.76 4.29 -7.94
C GLU A 38 12.66 4.43 -6.90
N ALA A 39 11.38 4.43 -7.29
CA ALA A 39 10.27 4.51 -6.34
C ALA A 39 10.25 3.33 -5.37
N ILE A 40 10.41 2.10 -5.89
CA ILE A 40 10.52 0.89 -5.08
C ILE A 40 11.77 0.96 -4.18
N GLY A 41 12.92 1.39 -4.74
CA GLY A 41 14.16 1.56 -3.98
C GLY A 41 14.02 2.55 -2.82
N PHE A 42 13.38 3.71 -3.05
CA PHE A 42 13.15 4.71 -2.00
C PHE A 42 12.22 4.19 -0.90
N ALA A 43 11.10 3.56 -1.27
CA ALA A 43 10.17 2.99 -0.30
C ALA A 43 10.86 1.92 0.55
N TRP A 44 11.61 1.02 -0.08
CA TRP A 44 12.31 -0.05 0.62
C TRP A 44 13.42 0.47 1.54
N ALA A 45 14.25 1.39 1.08
CA ALA A 45 15.31 2.00 1.88
C ALA A 45 14.73 2.80 3.06
N PHE A 46 13.62 3.52 2.86
CA PHE A 46 12.96 4.21 3.96
C PHE A 46 12.45 3.24 5.03
N LEU A 47 11.76 2.17 4.64
CA LEU A 47 11.22 1.18 5.58
C LEU A 47 12.32 0.40 6.32
N THR A 48 13.33 -0.09 5.59
CA THR A 48 14.31 -1.03 6.15
C THR A 48 15.56 -0.36 6.71
N GLU A 49 16.01 0.76 6.16
CA GLU A 49 17.22 1.45 6.62
C GLU A 49 16.92 2.61 7.56
N ARG A 50 15.90 3.42 7.25
CA ARG A 50 15.55 4.61 8.07
C ARG A 50 14.65 4.27 9.24
N LEU A 51 13.57 3.54 8.98
CA LEU A 51 12.65 3.07 10.02
C LEU A 51 13.10 1.77 10.68
N GLN A 52 14.14 1.11 10.14
CA GLN A 52 14.73 -0.11 10.69
C GLN A 52 13.73 -1.25 10.91
N LEU A 53 12.70 -1.33 10.05
CA LEU A 53 11.76 -2.44 10.08
C LEU A 53 12.44 -3.73 9.63
N ASP A 54 12.07 -4.84 10.27
CA ASP A 54 12.55 -6.17 9.91
C ASP A 54 12.04 -6.57 8.51
N PRO A 55 12.93 -6.72 7.51
CA PRO A 55 12.55 -7.12 6.16
C PRO A 55 11.85 -8.49 6.09
N ALA A 56 12.02 -9.34 7.09
CA ALA A 56 11.34 -10.63 7.16
C ALA A 56 9.82 -10.51 7.42
N ARG A 57 9.37 -9.35 7.92
CA ARG A 57 7.96 -9.04 8.18
C ARG A 57 7.28 -8.28 7.06
N LEU A 58 8.04 -7.88 6.03
CA LEU A 58 7.53 -7.15 4.90
C LEU A 58 7.13 -8.10 3.77
N TRP A 59 5.95 -7.85 3.22
CA TRP A 59 5.36 -8.57 2.11
C TRP A 59 4.99 -7.59 1.02
N VAL A 60 5.01 -8.05 -0.23
CA VAL A 60 4.77 -7.19 -1.38
C VAL A 60 3.80 -7.83 -2.37
N THR A 61 2.88 -7.01 -2.86
CA THR A 61 2.00 -7.36 -3.97
C THR A 61 2.34 -6.53 -5.19
N VAL A 62 2.14 -7.11 -6.38
CA VAL A 62 2.21 -6.39 -7.65
C VAL A 62 1.04 -6.74 -8.54
N TYR A 63 0.71 -5.85 -9.47
CA TYR A 63 -0.26 -6.15 -10.51
C TYR A 63 0.20 -7.35 -11.36
N ARG A 64 -0.70 -8.28 -11.64
CA ARG A 64 -0.37 -9.56 -12.30
C ARG A 64 0.33 -9.42 -13.66
N GLU A 65 0.06 -8.34 -14.40
CA GLU A 65 0.65 -8.05 -15.71
C GLU A 65 1.88 -7.12 -15.61
N ASP A 66 2.26 -6.68 -14.41
CA ASP A 66 3.43 -5.81 -14.19
C ASP A 66 4.69 -6.64 -13.88
N ASP A 67 5.27 -7.21 -14.94
CA ASP A 67 6.50 -8.00 -14.85
C ASP A 67 7.72 -7.15 -14.47
N GLU A 68 7.72 -5.86 -14.79
CA GLU A 68 8.80 -4.94 -14.46
C GLU A 68 8.89 -4.72 -12.94
N ALA A 69 7.77 -4.43 -12.29
CA ALA A 69 7.71 -4.30 -10.83
C ALA A 69 8.08 -5.62 -10.14
N ALA A 70 7.61 -6.75 -10.68
CA ALA A 70 7.96 -8.07 -10.16
C ALA A 70 9.46 -8.34 -10.21
N ASP A 71 10.10 -8.02 -11.33
CA ASP A 71 11.55 -8.21 -11.50
C ASP A 71 12.36 -7.32 -10.56
N ILE A 72 11.96 -6.07 -10.36
CA ILE A 72 12.62 -5.16 -9.41
C ILE A 72 12.55 -5.74 -7.99
N TRP A 73 11.37 -6.17 -7.53
CA TRP A 73 11.22 -6.73 -6.18
C TRP A 73 12.00 -8.03 -5.98
N LEU A 74 11.93 -8.95 -6.95
CA LEU A 74 12.51 -10.30 -6.81
C LEU A 74 14.02 -10.33 -7.08
N LYS A 75 14.50 -9.55 -8.06
CA LYS A 75 15.90 -9.61 -8.53
C LYS A 75 16.77 -8.49 -8.00
N GLU A 76 16.24 -7.27 -7.89
CA GLU A 76 17.04 -6.10 -7.48
C GLU A 76 16.95 -5.87 -5.96
N ILE A 77 15.74 -5.82 -5.41
CA ILE A 77 15.54 -5.70 -3.95
C ILE A 77 15.83 -7.03 -3.24
N GLY A 78 15.48 -8.14 -3.87
CA GLY A 78 15.73 -9.48 -3.33
C GLY A 78 14.71 -9.93 -2.29
N VAL A 79 13.44 -9.51 -2.41
CA VAL A 79 12.37 -10.04 -1.57
C VAL A 79 12.17 -11.52 -1.88
N PRO A 80 12.13 -12.42 -0.87
CA PRO A 80 11.89 -13.83 -1.12
C PRO A 80 10.56 -14.08 -1.82
N ALA A 81 10.55 -14.98 -2.81
CA ALA A 81 9.36 -15.30 -3.60
C ALA A 81 8.17 -15.79 -2.75
N GLU A 82 8.43 -16.31 -1.55
CA GLU A 82 7.39 -16.69 -0.58
C GLU A 82 6.63 -15.50 0.02
N ARG A 83 7.23 -14.30 0.03
CA ARG A 83 6.65 -13.04 0.54
C ARG A 83 6.19 -12.08 -0.56
N PHE A 84 6.11 -12.59 -1.79
CA PHE A 84 5.71 -11.86 -2.97
C PHE A 84 4.45 -12.47 -3.55
N ALA A 85 3.47 -11.65 -3.91
CA ALA A 85 2.23 -12.10 -4.53
C ALA A 85 1.85 -11.25 -5.75
N ARG A 86 1.26 -11.91 -6.75
CA ARG A 86 0.65 -11.23 -7.91
C ARG A 86 -0.85 -11.16 -7.72
N MET A 87 -1.41 -9.98 -7.93
CA MET A 87 -2.81 -9.69 -7.65
C MET A 87 -3.51 -9.13 -8.89
N GLY A 88 -4.84 -9.27 -8.92
CA GLY A 88 -5.67 -8.78 -10.02
C GLY A 88 -5.92 -7.27 -9.97
N GLU A 89 -6.73 -6.80 -10.92
CA GLU A 89 -7.07 -5.37 -11.08
C GLU A 89 -7.74 -4.78 -9.85
N LYS A 90 -8.55 -5.57 -9.12
CA LYS A 90 -9.26 -5.09 -7.93
C LYS A 90 -8.35 -4.58 -6.82
N SER A 91 -7.18 -5.20 -6.63
CA SER A 91 -6.26 -4.86 -5.54
C SER A 91 -5.10 -4.02 -6.05
N ASN A 92 -4.49 -4.39 -7.18
CA ASN A 92 -3.25 -3.78 -7.64
C ASN A 92 -3.41 -2.92 -8.91
N PHE A 93 -4.60 -2.40 -9.18
CA PHE A 93 -4.82 -1.35 -10.16
C PHE A 93 -5.55 -0.18 -9.51
N TRP A 94 -4.81 0.89 -9.27
CA TRP A 94 -5.33 2.04 -8.56
C TRP A 94 -5.90 3.07 -9.52
N ALA A 95 -7.04 3.66 -9.16
CA ALA A 95 -7.66 4.74 -9.90
C ALA A 95 -8.32 5.73 -8.94
N MET A 96 -8.10 7.03 -9.17
CA MET A 96 -8.60 8.12 -8.34
C MET A 96 -10.13 8.08 -8.19
N GLY A 97 -10.84 7.81 -9.28
CA GLY A 97 -12.29 7.80 -9.35
C GLY A 97 -12.80 6.93 -10.49
N ASP A 98 -14.01 7.21 -10.96
CA ASP A 98 -14.56 6.59 -12.18
C ASP A 98 -13.82 7.09 -13.43
N THR A 99 -13.30 8.32 -13.37
CA THR A 99 -12.45 8.94 -14.38
C THR A 99 -11.16 9.47 -13.76
N GLY A 100 -10.18 9.76 -14.61
CA GLY A 100 -8.95 10.43 -14.25
C GLY A 100 -7.72 9.50 -14.22
N PRO A 101 -6.59 10.01 -13.69
CA PRO A 101 -5.32 9.31 -13.69
C PRO A 101 -5.37 7.98 -12.91
N CYS A 102 -4.80 6.93 -13.49
CA CYS A 102 -4.77 5.58 -12.95
C CYS A 102 -3.57 4.76 -13.45
N GLY A 103 -3.34 3.61 -12.83
CA GLY A 103 -2.29 2.70 -13.26
C GLY A 103 -2.12 1.48 -12.36
N PRO A 104 -1.26 0.53 -12.78
CA PRO A 104 -0.86 -0.58 -11.93
C PRO A 104 -0.14 -0.05 -10.68
N CYS A 105 -0.29 -0.75 -9.57
CA CYS A 105 0.38 -0.42 -8.33
C CYS A 105 1.02 -1.63 -7.67
N SER A 106 1.99 -1.35 -6.80
CA SER A 106 2.62 -2.33 -5.92
C SER A 106 2.42 -1.88 -4.48
N GLU A 107 1.96 -2.80 -3.63
CA GLU A 107 1.66 -2.49 -2.23
C GLU A 107 2.60 -3.26 -1.31
N ILE A 108 2.97 -2.62 -0.20
CA ILE A 108 3.81 -3.18 0.84
C ILE A 108 2.94 -3.42 2.07
N PHE A 109 3.01 -4.63 2.60
CA PHE A 109 2.28 -5.09 3.78
C PHE A 109 3.25 -5.41 4.92
N TYR A 110 2.80 -5.21 6.14
CA TYR A 110 3.53 -5.57 7.36
C TYR A 110 2.78 -6.68 8.13
N ASP A 111 3.50 -7.74 8.49
CA ASP A 111 2.99 -8.82 9.35
C ASP A 111 3.16 -8.45 10.83
N HIS A 112 2.06 -8.07 11.48
CA HIS A 112 2.06 -7.73 12.89
C HIS A 112 2.24 -8.93 13.83
N ARG A 113 1.89 -10.16 13.41
CA ARG A 113 1.92 -11.35 14.29
C ARG A 113 3.22 -12.14 14.19
N GLY A 114 4.05 -11.88 13.19
CA GLY A 114 5.27 -12.65 12.96
C GLY A 114 4.97 -14.15 12.77
N ARG A 115 5.83 -15.04 13.29
CA ARG A 115 5.80 -16.50 13.02
C ARG A 115 4.66 -17.26 13.73
N ASP A 116 3.42 -16.76 13.71
CA ASP A 116 2.23 -17.55 14.03
C ASP A 116 1.93 -18.48 12.83
N PRO A 117 1.97 -19.82 12.99
CA PRO A 117 1.77 -20.78 11.90
C PRO A 117 0.36 -20.79 11.28
N ARG A 118 -0.58 -19.96 11.76
CA ARG A 118 -1.99 -19.93 11.32
C ARG A 118 -2.41 -18.66 10.57
N GLY A 119 -1.54 -18.04 9.78
CA GLY A 119 -1.94 -16.91 8.93
C GLY A 119 -1.79 -17.25 7.46
N ASP A 120 -2.85 -16.95 6.73
CA ASP A 120 -2.85 -16.97 5.27
C ASP A 120 -1.87 -15.91 4.74
N ARG A 121 -1.35 -16.12 3.54
CA ARG A 121 -0.49 -15.14 2.87
C ARG A 121 -1.34 -13.90 2.53
N PRO A 122 -0.77 -12.69 2.49
CA PRO A 122 -1.47 -11.53 1.96
C PRO A 122 -1.94 -11.84 0.54
N GLY A 123 -3.25 -11.68 0.35
CA GLY A 123 -3.99 -12.19 -0.80
C GLY A 123 -5.50 -11.93 -0.63
N PRO A 124 -6.32 -12.28 -1.64
CA PRO A 124 -7.76 -11.99 -1.65
C PRO A 124 -8.55 -12.63 -0.50
N CYS A 125 -7.93 -13.55 0.24
CA CYS A 125 -8.53 -14.26 1.38
C CYS A 125 -8.22 -13.62 2.74
N ASP A 126 -7.40 -12.57 2.78
CA ASP A 126 -6.98 -11.89 4.02
C ASP A 126 -7.36 -10.40 4.03
N GLU A 127 -8.27 -9.98 3.14
CA GLU A 127 -8.75 -8.59 3.05
C GLU A 127 -9.43 -8.11 4.36
N ASP A 128 -9.83 -9.05 5.23
CA ASP A 128 -10.44 -8.79 6.55
C ASP A 128 -9.49 -8.99 7.75
N GLY A 129 -8.30 -9.57 7.56
CA GLY A 129 -7.41 -9.93 8.66
C GLY A 129 -6.51 -8.78 9.13
N ASP A 130 -6.62 -8.39 10.40
CA ASP A 130 -5.71 -7.42 11.05
C ASP A 130 -4.26 -7.94 11.25
N ARG A 131 -3.87 -9.02 10.55
CA ARG A 131 -2.51 -9.58 10.61
C ARG A 131 -1.59 -8.88 9.61
N PHE A 132 -2.00 -8.85 8.35
CA PHE A 132 -1.25 -8.21 7.27
C PHE A 132 -1.87 -6.85 6.99
N VAL A 133 -1.21 -5.82 7.46
CA VAL A 133 -1.69 -4.45 7.27
C VAL A 133 -0.94 -3.86 6.08
N GLU A 134 -1.69 -3.40 5.07
CA GLU A 134 -1.16 -2.59 3.98
C GLU A 134 -0.62 -1.29 4.58
N ILE A 135 0.70 -1.07 4.48
CA ILE A 135 1.35 0.12 5.02
C ILE A 135 1.61 1.17 3.95
N TRP A 136 1.91 0.77 2.71
CA TRP A 136 2.32 1.69 1.66
C TRP A 136 1.92 1.19 0.27
N ASN A 137 1.19 2.02 -0.48
CA ASN A 137 0.88 1.78 -1.88
C ASN A 137 1.76 2.63 -2.80
N LEU A 138 2.35 2.01 -3.83
CA LEU A 138 3.18 2.63 -4.87
C LEU A 138 2.45 2.53 -6.20
N VAL A 139 1.79 3.60 -6.62
CA VAL A 139 1.02 3.67 -7.86
C VAL A 139 1.89 4.18 -9.00
N PHE A 140 1.99 3.39 -10.07
CA PHE A 140 2.71 3.74 -11.28
C PHE A 140 1.71 4.31 -12.29
N MET A 141 1.51 5.62 -12.23
CA MET A 141 0.53 6.34 -13.04
C MET A 141 0.93 6.27 -14.52
N GLN A 142 0.10 5.59 -15.32
CA GLN A 142 0.35 5.34 -16.74
C GLN A 142 -0.80 5.74 -17.64
N PHE A 143 -2.03 5.78 -17.12
CA PHE A 143 -3.23 5.97 -17.92
C PHE A 143 -4.12 7.07 -17.34
N ASP A 144 -4.94 7.65 -18.21
CA ASP A 144 -6.07 8.48 -17.85
C ASP A 144 -7.35 7.74 -18.28
N ARG A 145 -8.25 7.48 -17.33
CA ARG A 145 -9.50 6.76 -17.55
C ARG A 145 -10.60 7.75 -17.93
N ALA A 146 -11.15 7.59 -19.13
CA ALA A 146 -12.30 8.36 -19.59
C ALA A 146 -13.61 7.80 -19.03
N ALA A 147 -14.71 8.56 -19.15
CA ALA A 147 -16.03 8.17 -18.61
C ALA A 147 -16.64 6.92 -19.26
N ASP A 148 -16.19 6.57 -20.47
CA ASP A 148 -16.56 5.35 -21.19
C ASP A 148 -15.69 4.14 -20.78
N GLY A 149 -14.73 4.32 -19.87
CA GLY A 149 -13.78 3.30 -19.42
C GLY A 149 -12.53 3.20 -20.31
N THR A 150 -12.40 3.99 -21.38
CA THR A 150 -11.22 4.00 -22.24
C THR A 150 -9.99 4.47 -21.46
N LEU A 151 -8.89 3.72 -21.57
CA LEU A 151 -7.60 4.05 -20.95
C LEU A 151 -6.69 4.70 -21.99
N SER A 152 -6.40 5.99 -21.82
CA SER A 152 -5.45 6.73 -22.66
C SER A 152 -4.11 6.85 -21.97
N PRO A 153 -2.96 6.62 -22.63
CA PRO A 153 -1.65 6.75 -21.99
C PRO A 153 -1.38 8.20 -21.59
N LEU A 154 -0.80 8.39 -20.40
CA LEU A 154 -0.38 9.69 -19.91
C LEU A 154 0.83 10.21 -20.71
N PRO A 155 0.97 11.54 -20.92
CA PRO A 155 2.11 12.11 -21.65
C PRO A 155 3.47 11.78 -21.03
N LYS A 156 3.50 11.64 -19.71
CA LYS A 156 4.69 11.24 -18.95
C LYS A 156 4.27 10.27 -17.83
N PRO A 157 4.81 9.05 -17.81
CA PRO A 157 4.64 8.15 -16.67
C PRO A 157 5.08 8.83 -15.39
N SER A 158 4.29 8.67 -14.33
CA SER A 158 4.46 9.37 -13.06
C SER A 158 4.31 8.39 -11.90
N VAL A 159 4.78 8.76 -10.71
CA VAL A 159 4.65 7.95 -9.50
C VAL A 159 3.83 8.72 -8.49
N ASP A 160 2.84 8.04 -7.92
CA ASP A 160 2.03 8.50 -6.80
C ASP A 160 2.12 7.45 -5.69
N THR A 161 2.53 7.85 -4.49
CA THR A 161 2.68 6.91 -3.38
C THR A 161 1.86 7.39 -2.18
N GLY A 162 1.35 6.43 -1.41
CA GLY A 162 0.56 6.73 -0.22
C GLY A 162 0.80 5.72 0.89
N MET A 163 1.33 6.20 2.01
CA MET A 163 1.49 5.45 3.26
C MET A 163 0.60 6.05 4.34
N GLY A 164 -0.19 5.22 5.01
CA GLY A 164 -1.02 5.67 6.13
C GLY A 164 -0.15 5.99 7.35
N LEU A 165 -0.16 7.24 7.81
CA LEU A 165 0.64 7.69 8.96
C LEU A 165 0.32 6.88 10.22
N GLU A 166 -0.97 6.65 10.48
CA GLU A 166 -1.45 5.95 11.67
C GLU A 166 -1.04 4.47 11.63
N ARG A 167 -1.05 3.86 10.44
CA ARG A 167 -0.64 2.46 10.24
C ARG A 167 0.86 2.29 10.50
N ILE A 168 1.70 3.15 9.91
CA ILE A 168 3.14 3.07 10.14
C ILE A 168 3.52 3.45 11.58
N ALA A 169 2.78 4.37 12.21
CA ALA A 169 2.95 4.69 13.62
C ALA A 169 2.62 3.50 14.52
N ALA A 170 1.56 2.75 14.24
CA ALA A 170 1.21 1.54 14.97
C ALA A 170 2.33 0.50 14.89
N VAL A 171 2.89 0.28 13.70
CA VAL A 171 4.04 -0.60 13.48
C VAL A 171 5.26 -0.16 14.31
N LEU A 172 5.62 1.11 14.26
CA LEU A 172 6.80 1.65 14.96
C LEU A 172 6.64 1.66 16.49
N GLN A 173 5.42 1.85 16.97
CA GLN A 173 5.10 1.82 18.41
C GLN A 173 4.87 0.39 18.92
N GLY A 174 4.93 -0.62 18.06
CA GLY A 174 4.75 -2.03 18.42
C GLY A 174 3.33 -2.37 18.85
N VAL A 175 2.34 -1.60 18.39
CA VAL A 175 0.92 -1.82 18.66
C VAL A 175 0.22 -2.40 17.42
N HIS A 176 -0.89 -3.08 17.63
CA HIS A 176 -1.65 -3.73 16.55
C HIS A 176 -2.73 -2.81 15.95
N SER A 177 -3.29 -1.92 16.76
CA SER A 177 -4.39 -1.04 16.36
C SER A 177 -3.89 0.37 16.15
N ASN A 178 -4.40 1.04 15.13
CA ASN A 178 -4.19 2.47 14.95
C ASN A 178 -4.73 3.27 16.15
N TYR A 179 -5.79 2.78 16.81
CA TYR A 179 -6.35 3.43 18.01
C TYR A 179 -5.47 3.31 19.25
N ASP A 180 -4.46 2.44 19.22
CA ASP A 180 -3.49 2.26 20.31
C ASP A 180 -2.24 3.15 20.17
N ILE A 181 -2.13 3.93 19.10
CA ILE A 181 -1.01 4.88 18.97
C ILE A 181 -1.18 6.03 19.96
N ASP A 182 -0.06 6.65 20.32
CA ASP A 182 0.00 7.85 21.16
C ASP A 182 -1.04 8.93 20.82
N LEU A 183 -1.23 9.25 19.54
CA LEU A 183 -2.22 10.24 19.10
C LEU A 183 -3.65 9.87 19.53
N PHE A 184 -4.09 8.66 19.22
CA PHE A 184 -5.46 8.21 19.55
C PHE A 184 -5.64 7.94 21.04
N ARG A 185 -4.62 7.41 21.72
CA ARG A 185 -4.66 7.24 23.17
C ARG A 185 -4.89 8.56 23.89
N ASN A 186 -4.24 9.64 23.46
CA ASN A 186 -4.45 10.96 24.05
C ASN A 186 -5.79 11.59 23.64
N LEU A 187 -6.35 11.23 22.48
CA LEU A 187 -7.62 11.75 22.00
C LEU A 187 -8.84 11.06 22.63
N ILE A 188 -8.71 9.77 22.96
CA ILE A 188 -9.79 8.94 23.53
C ILE A 188 -9.88 9.09 25.07
N ALA A 189 -8.76 9.39 25.74
CA ALA A 189 -8.63 9.43 27.20
C ALA A 189 -9.37 10.58 27.89
#